data_AF-A0A5F1YR42-F1
#
_entry.id   AF-A0A5F1YR42-F1
#
_cell.length_a   1.000
_cell.length_b   1.000
_cell.length_c   1.000
_cell.angle_alpha   90.00
_cell.angle_beta   90.00
_cell.angle_gamma   90.00
#
_symmetry.space_group_name_H-M   'P 1'
#
loop_
_entity.id
_entity.type
_entity.pdbx_description
1 polymer ?
#
loop_
_entity_poly.entity_id
_entity_poly.type
_entity_poly.pdbx_seq_one_letter_code
_entity_poly.pdbx_strand_id
1 'polypeptide(L)'
;MKNLWIKVCSGISVTFITGCLYTNVKTPGWFYSQSYSDVRGMEPVGKLSGQACGEGWFWMVYTGDESYEAAVQNAIQDKADLLFDVQTDYYVKSFLFNLYFHKCTRVSGIGVKLPQRLMK
;
A
#
# COMPACT_ATOMS: atom_id res chain seq x y z
N MET A 1 25.64 21.09 34.43
CA MET A 1 27.05 20.65 34.29
C MET A 1 27.21 19.23 34.82
N LYS A 2 27.35 18.24 33.93
CA LYS A 2 28.06 16.95 34.10
C LYS A 2 27.76 16.03 32.89
N ASN A 3 28.58 16.23 31.85
CA ASN A 3 29.26 15.23 30.99
C ASN A 3 28.39 14.03 30.54
N LEU A 4 27.90 13.94 29.30
CA LEU A 4 28.64 13.75 28.04
C LEU A 4 29.78 12.72 28.16
N TRP A 5 29.43 11.43 28.29
CA TRP A 5 30.29 10.30 27.92
C TRP A 5 29.44 9.24 27.22
N ILE A 6 29.37 9.40 25.90
CA ILE A 6 29.53 8.34 24.90
C ILE A 6 29.65 6.94 25.53
N LYS A 7 28.51 6.25 25.71
CA LYS A 7 28.45 4.78 25.72
C LYS A 7 28.12 4.29 24.31
N VAL A 8 28.97 4.69 23.37
CA VAL A 8 29.17 3.99 22.10
C VAL A 8 30.07 2.79 22.45
N CYS A 9 29.81 1.63 21.86
CA CYS A 9 30.63 0.39 21.88
C CYS A 9 30.15 -0.84 22.67
N SER A 10 28.97 -0.89 23.31
CA SER A 10 28.45 -2.19 23.81
C SER A 10 26.94 -2.34 23.63
N GLY A 11 26.43 -1.87 22.49
CA GLY A 11 25.00 -1.95 22.13
C GLY A 11 24.76 -2.34 20.68
N ILE A 12 25.80 -2.80 19.96
CA ILE A 12 25.67 -3.21 18.55
C ILE A 12 25.07 -4.63 18.43
N SER A 13 25.23 -5.47 19.45
CA SER A 13 24.75 -6.86 19.40
C SER A 13 23.27 -7.05 19.76
N VAL A 14 22.59 -6.05 20.35
CA VAL A 14 21.17 -6.20 20.77
C VAL A 14 20.19 -5.69 19.70
N THR A 15 20.60 -4.77 18.83
CA THR A 15 19.77 -4.33 17.69
C THR A 15 19.58 -5.40 16.61
N PHE A 16 20.47 -6.42 16.56
CA PHE A 16 20.28 -7.59 15.69
C PHE A 16 19.16 -8.54 16.17
N ILE A 17 18.78 -8.49 17.44
CA ILE A 17 17.77 -9.39 18.01
C ILE A 17 16.35 -8.85 17.79
N THR A 18 16.19 -7.51 17.72
CA THR A 18 14.89 -6.87 17.43
C THR A 18 14.61 -6.71 15.94
N GLY A 19 15.57 -7.05 15.07
CA GLY A 19 15.35 -7.39 13.67
C GLY A 19 14.91 -6.28 12.72
N CYS A 20 14.25 -5.20 13.15
CA CYS A 20 13.80 -4.11 12.27
C CYS A 20 14.77 -2.93 12.31
N LEU A 21 15.61 -2.78 11.28
CA LEU A 21 16.45 -1.59 11.08
C LEU A 21 15.65 -0.44 10.48
N TYR A 22 14.71 -0.74 9.58
CA TYR A 22 13.91 0.26 8.90
C TYR A 22 12.56 -0.31 8.45
N THR A 23 11.48 0.40 8.80
CA THR A 23 10.15 0.12 8.29
C THR A 23 9.50 1.42 7.82
N ASN A 24 9.23 1.49 6.53
CA ASN A 24 8.47 2.56 5.91
C ASN A 24 7.58 1.92 4.85
N VAL A 25 6.57 1.21 5.34
CA VAL A 25 5.53 0.60 4.53
C VAL A 25 4.19 1.18 4.91
N LYS A 26 3.30 1.36 3.94
CA LYS A 26 1.88 1.57 4.21
C LYS A 26 1.12 0.29 3.90
N THR A 27 0.53 -0.29 4.93
CA THR A 27 -0.29 -1.50 4.81
C THR A 27 -1.78 -1.14 4.87
N PRO A 28 -2.65 -1.77 4.05
CA PRO A 28 -4.07 -1.49 4.09
C PRO A 28 -4.66 -2.01 5.41
N GLY A 29 -5.23 -1.11 6.21
CA GLY A 29 -5.94 -1.46 7.44
C GLY A 29 -7.40 -1.87 7.20
N TRP A 30 -8.02 -1.27 6.17
CA TRP A 30 -9.42 -1.47 5.80
C TRP A 30 -9.58 -1.32 4.30
N PHE A 31 -10.50 -2.06 3.71
CA PHE A 31 -10.87 -1.94 2.30
C PHE A 31 -12.24 -1.29 2.22
N TYR A 32 -12.34 -0.23 1.43
CA TYR A 32 -13.60 0.47 1.20
C TYR A 32 -13.96 0.41 -0.29
N SER A 33 -15.13 -0.16 -0.59
CA SER A 33 -15.69 -0.20 -1.94
C SER A 33 -17.03 0.51 -1.95
N GLN A 34 -17.28 1.28 -3.02
CA GLN A 34 -18.58 1.91 -3.22
C GLN A 34 -19.59 0.88 -3.75
N SER A 35 -20.80 0.92 -3.21
CA SER A 35 -21.89 0.06 -3.66
C SER A 35 -22.51 0.60 -4.95
N TYR A 36 -23.22 -0.25 -5.69
CA TYR A 36 -23.92 0.17 -6.92
C TYR A 36 -24.92 1.32 -6.67
N SER A 37 -25.54 1.36 -5.49
CA SER A 37 -26.43 2.47 -5.09
C SER A 37 -25.72 3.81 -5.01
N ASP A 38 -24.44 3.83 -4.61
CA ASP A 38 -23.68 5.07 -4.40
C ASP A 38 -23.22 5.68 -5.73
N VAL A 39 -23.05 4.84 -6.75
CA VAL A 39 -22.58 5.24 -8.09
C VAL A 39 -23.71 5.29 -9.13
N ARG A 40 -24.96 5.11 -8.70
CA ARG A 40 -26.12 5.11 -9.60
C ARG A 40 -26.28 6.47 -10.27
N GLY A 41 -26.14 6.50 -11.59
CA GLY A 41 -26.23 7.73 -12.40
C GLY A 41 -24.89 8.39 -12.71
N MET A 42 -23.77 7.76 -12.32
CA MET A 42 -22.42 8.13 -12.77
C MET A 42 -22.09 7.47 -14.11
N GLU A 43 -21.20 8.09 -14.90
CA GLU A 43 -20.79 7.56 -16.21
C GLU A 43 -19.69 6.49 -16.03
N PRO A 44 -19.91 5.23 -16.45
CA PRO A 44 -18.90 4.18 -16.35
C PRO A 44 -17.82 4.35 -17.42
N VAL A 45 -16.57 4.33 -17.00
CA VAL A 45 -15.38 4.42 -17.87
C VAL A 45 -14.90 3.03 -18.31
N GLY A 46 -15.38 1.98 -17.63
CA GLY A 46 -15.03 0.60 -17.88
C GLY A 46 -14.19 -0.02 -16.77
N LYS A 47 -13.71 -1.25 -16.99
CA LYS A 47 -12.94 -1.99 -15.99
C LYS A 47 -11.52 -1.43 -15.91
N LEU A 48 -11.13 -1.00 -14.72
CA LEU A 48 -9.80 -0.51 -14.40
C LEU A 48 -9.11 -1.47 -13.44
N SER A 49 -7.79 -1.46 -13.46
CA SER A 49 -6.98 -2.23 -12.52
C SER A 49 -5.67 -1.52 -12.24
N GLY A 50 -5.25 -1.60 -10.99
CA GLY A 50 -4.00 -1.02 -10.51
C GLY A 50 -3.36 -1.94 -9.49
N GLN A 51 -2.09 -1.65 -9.19
CA GLN A 51 -1.36 -2.38 -8.17
C GLN A 51 -0.41 -1.44 -7.44
N ALA A 52 -0.15 -1.75 -6.18
CA ALA A 52 0.85 -1.07 -5.36
C ALA A 52 1.62 -2.13 -4.58
N CYS A 53 2.94 -1.97 -4.46
CA CYS A 53 3.83 -3.00 -3.94
C CYS A 53 4.79 -2.46 -2.88
N GLY A 54 5.03 -3.31 -1.88
CA GLY A 54 6.10 -3.19 -0.91
C GLY A 54 7.11 -4.32 -1.09
N GLU A 55 8.34 -4.08 -0.67
CA GLU A 55 9.40 -5.08 -0.64
C GLU A 55 10.20 -5.01 0.65
N GLY A 56 10.63 -6.18 1.11
CA GLY A 56 11.47 -6.32 2.27
C GLY A 56 12.72 -7.15 2.02
N TRP A 57 13.78 -6.74 2.69
CA TRP A 57 15.14 -7.23 2.51
C TRP A 57 15.75 -7.65 3.83
N PHE A 58 16.38 -8.82 3.82
CA PHE A 58 17.15 -9.41 4.91
C PHE A 58 16.45 -9.40 6.27
N TRP A 59 15.11 -9.46 6.28
CA TRP A 59 14.28 -9.32 7.49
C TRP A 59 14.43 -7.99 8.24
N MET A 60 15.22 -7.05 7.71
CA MET A 60 15.64 -5.84 8.40
C MET A 60 15.06 -4.57 7.84
N VAL A 61 14.81 -4.55 6.54
CA VAL A 61 14.34 -3.38 5.82
C VAL A 61 13.01 -3.75 5.18
N TYR A 62 11.96 -3.00 5.48
CA TYR A 62 10.69 -3.09 4.76
C TYR A 62 10.28 -1.72 4.24
N THR A 63 10.09 -1.60 2.93
CA THR A 63 9.87 -0.32 2.26
C THR A 63 8.86 -0.44 1.13
N GLY A 64 8.15 0.64 0.86
CA GLY A 64 7.24 0.78 -0.29
C GLY A 64 5.82 1.12 0.14
N ASP A 65 4.91 1.15 -0.82
CA ASP A 65 3.51 1.47 -0.58
C ASP A 65 2.67 0.32 -1.14
N GLU A 66 2.16 -0.53 -0.26
CA GLU A 66 1.24 -1.61 -0.61
C GLU A 66 -0.20 -1.27 -0.20
N SER A 67 -0.46 0.00 0.11
CA SER A 67 -1.75 0.47 0.59
C SER A 67 -2.83 0.32 -0.49
N TYR A 68 -4.06 0.19 -0.01
CA TYR A 68 -5.22 0.14 -0.88
C TYR A 68 -5.37 1.45 -1.66
N GLU A 69 -5.11 2.58 -1.01
CA GLU A 69 -5.19 3.92 -1.58
C GLU A 69 -4.21 4.08 -2.74
N ALA A 70 -2.95 3.66 -2.57
CA ALA A 70 -1.97 3.69 -3.64
C ALA A 70 -2.36 2.79 -4.81
N ALA A 71 -2.92 1.60 -4.53
CA ALA A 71 -3.38 0.69 -5.57
C ALA A 71 -4.57 1.26 -6.35
N VAL A 72 -5.50 1.93 -5.67
CA VAL A 72 -6.66 2.62 -6.27
C VAL A 72 -6.22 3.82 -7.11
N GLN A 73 -5.31 4.65 -6.61
CA GLN A 73 -4.74 5.76 -7.38
C GLN A 73 -4.05 5.26 -8.64
N ASN A 74 -3.27 4.18 -8.54
CA ASN A 74 -2.64 3.51 -9.68
C ASN A 74 -3.64 2.84 -10.63
N ALA A 75 -4.85 2.51 -10.18
CA ALA A 75 -5.89 1.98 -11.05
C ALA A 75 -6.63 3.08 -11.80
N ILE A 76 -6.85 4.21 -11.15
CA ILE A 76 -7.63 5.33 -11.66
C ILE A 76 -6.84 6.13 -12.71
N GLN A 77 -5.58 6.53 -12.41
CA GLN A 77 -4.69 7.27 -13.33
C GLN A 77 -5.40 8.28 -14.25
N ASP A 78 -6.21 9.17 -13.67
CA ASP A 78 -6.99 10.23 -14.35
C ASP A 78 -8.12 9.76 -15.30
N LYS A 79 -8.38 8.46 -15.39
CA LYS A 79 -9.44 7.90 -16.25
C LYS A 79 -10.81 7.96 -15.60
N ALA A 80 -10.87 7.79 -14.28
CA ALA A 80 -12.07 7.79 -13.46
C ALA A 80 -11.87 8.69 -12.24
N ASP A 81 -12.91 8.89 -11.44
CA ASP A 81 -12.78 9.56 -10.14
C ASP A 81 -12.95 8.56 -8.99
N LEU A 82 -13.72 7.50 -9.22
CA LEU A 82 -14.05 6.47 -8.24
C LEU A 82 -14.01 5.09 -8.88
N LEU A 83 -13.76 4.06 -8.08
CA LEU A 83 -13.98 2.66 -8.46
C LEU A 83 -15.18 2.11 -7.70
N PHE A 84 -16.05 1.40 -8.41
CA PHE A 84 -17.12 0.60 -7.82
C PHE A 84 -16.90 -0.88 -8.10
N ASP A 85 -17.52 -1.73 -7.27
CA ASP A 85 -17.37 -3.19 -7.35
C ASP A 85 -15.88 -3.61 -7.35
N VAL A 86 -15.15 -3.10 -6.36
CA VAL A 86 -13.70 -3.30 -6.25
C VAL A 86 -13.41 -4.68 -5.70
N GLN A 87 -12.70 -5.47 -6.49
CA GLN A 87 -12.06 -6.70 -6.10
C GLN A 87 -10.60 -6.43 -5.71
N THR A 88 -10.23 -6.85 -4.51
CA THR A 88 -8.88 -6.71 -3.96
C THR A 88 -8.22 -8.08 -3.88
N ASP A 89 -7.11 -8.25 -4.59
CA ASP A 89 -6.29 -9.45 -4.52
C ASP A 89 -4.89 -9.07 -4.01
N TYR A 90 -4.24 -9.98 -3.29
CA TYR A 90 -2.85 -9.78 -2.87
C TYR A 90 -1.95 -10.85 -3.47
N TYR A 91 -0.74 -10.43 -3.81
CA TYR A 91 0.28 -11.29 -4.39
C TYR A 91 1.56 -11.20 -3.56
N VAL A 92 2.10 -12.34 -3.14
CA VAL A 92 3.32 -12.42 -2.32
C VAL A 92 4.33 -13.32 -3.03
N LYS A 93 5.51 -12.77 -3.32
CA LYS A 93 6.72 -13.53 -3.70
C LYS A 93 7.67 -13.53 -2.53
N SER A 94 8.08 -14.71 -2.10
CA SER A 94 9.14 -14.88 -1.11
C SER A 94 10.30 -15.65 -1.74
N PHE A 95 11.52 -15.18 -1.51
CA PHE A 95 12.74 -15.85 -1.93
C PHE A 95 13.60 -16.21 -0.72
N LEU A 96 14.15 -17.43 -0.74
CA LEU A 96 15.09 -18.00 0.24
C LEU A 96 14.74 -17.66 1.70
N PHE A 97 13.82 -18.42 2.31
CA PHE A 97 13.35 -18.17 3.68
C PHE A 97 13.02 -16.67 3.92
N ASN A 98 12.27 -16.04 3.01
CA ASN A 98 11.89 -14.60 3.03
C ASN A 98 13.06 -13.61 3.25
N LEU A 99 14.30 -13.97 2.91
CA LEU A 99 15.40 -13.01 2.83
C LEU A 99 15.08 -11.87 1.86
N TYR A 100 14.29 -12.16 0.84
CA TYR A 100 13.59 -11.16 0.06
C TYR A 100 12.11 -11.51 0.01
N PHE A 101 11.25 -10.56 0.30
CA PHE A 101 9.82 -10.71 0.06
C PHE A 101 9.29 -9.48 -0.66
N HIS A 102 8.40 -9.73 -1.62
CA HIS A 102 7.74 -8.72 -2.41
C HIS A 102 6.25 -8.96 -2.34
N LYS A 103 5.52 -7.99 -1.80
CA LYS A 103 4.07 -8.07 -1.62
C LYS A 103 3.42 -6.95 -2.41
N CYS A 104 2.42 -7.30 -3.20
CA CYS A 104 1.64 -6.37 -3.99
C CYS A 104 0.16 -6.52 -3.66
N THR A 105 -0.49 -5.39 -3.45
CA THR A 105 -1.94 -5.29 -3.43
C THR A 105 -2.40 -4.91 -4.84
N ARG A 106 -3.23 -5.76 -5.45
CA ARG A 106 -3.86 -5.51 -6.73
C ARG A 106 -5.33 -5.19 -6.51
N VAL A 107 -5.81 -4.16 -7.18
CA VAL A 107 -7.22 -3.78 -7.17
C VAL A 107 -7.75 -3.78 -8.59
N SER A 108 -8.96 -4.28 -8.76
CA SER A 108 -9.69 -4.17 -10.01
C SER A 108 -11.14 -3.83 -9.72
N GLY A 109 -11.74 -2.97 -10.54
CA GLY A 109 -13.13 -2.59 -10.40
C GLY A 109 -13.58 -1.83 -11.64
N ILE A 110 -14.79 -1.30 -11.60
CA ILE A 110 -15.30 -0.47 -12.68
C ILE A 110 -15.10 1.00 -12.29
N GLY A 111 -14.39 1.75 -13.14
CA GLY A 111 -14.20 3.18 -12.96
C GLY A 111 -15.45 3.95 -13.32
N VAL A 112 -15.81 4.94 -12.53
CA VAL A 112 -16.88 5.90 -12.82
C VAL A 112 -16.38 7.32 -12.66
N LYS A 113 -16.93 8.23 -13.47
CA LYS A 113 -16.71 9.67 -13.34
C LYS A 113 -17.80 10.30 -12.49
N LEU A 114 -17.38 11.16 -11.57
CA LEU A 114 -18.29 11.95 -10.75
C LEU A 114 -19.04 12.96 -11.63
N PRO A 115 -20.36 13.11 -11.46
CA PRO A 115 -21.09 14.18 -12.11
C PRO A 115 -20.56 15.52 -11.59
N GLN A 116 -20.33 16.49 -12.49
CA GLN A 116 -19.70 17.78 -12.15
C GLN A 116 -20.40 18.57 -11.03
N ARG A 117 -21.64 18.23 -10.69
CA ARG A 117 -22.37 18.82 -9.55
C ARG A 117 -21.77 18.50 -8.18
N LEU A 118 -20.99 17.43 -8.05
CA LEU A 118 -20.38 16.99 -6.78
C LEU A 118 -18.93 17.48 -6.59
N MET A 119 -18.32 18.13 -7.58
CA MET A 119 -16.94 18.64 -7.53
C MET A 119 -16.84 20.08 -6.98
N LYS A 120 -17.85 20.56 -6.23
CA LYS A 120 -17.96 21.96 -5.78
C LYS A 120 -17.59 22.13 -4.32
#